data_AF-A0A536VTH2-F1
#
_entry.id   AF-A0A536VTH2-F1
#
_cell.length_a   1.000
_cell.length_b   1.000
_cell.length_c   1.000
_cell.angle_alpha   90.00
_cell.angle_beta   90.00
_cell.angle_gamma   90.00
#
_symmetry.space_group_name_H-M   'P 1'
#
loop_
_entity.id
_entity.type
_entity.pdbx_description
1 polymer ?
#
loop_
_entity_poly.entity_id
_entity_poly.type
_entity_poly.pdbx_seq_one_letter_code
_entity_poly.pdbx_strand_id
1 'polypeptide(L)' 'APKYFPASLKVDMRARLQDKIIFGSDYPSLPYARILTEWRELGYPDAVMEKIFHANAERILGL' A
#
# COMPACT_ATOMS: atom_id res chain seq x y z
N ALA A 1 -7.55 -1.51 -6.76
CA ALA A 1 -7.16 -0.14 -6.35
C ALA A 1 -7.67 0.13 -4.93
N PRO A 2 -6.92 0.85 -4.08
CA PRO A 2 -7.19 1.02 -2.63
C PRO A 2 -8.61 1.43 -2.28
N LYS A 3 -9.23 2.23 -3.15
CA LYS A 3 -10.63 2.66 -3.01
C LYS A 3 -11.59 1.49 -2.77
N TYR A 4 -11.39 0.36 -3.47
CA TYR A 4 -12.29 -0.79 -3.49
C TYR A 4 -11.95 -1.88 -2.47
N PHE A 5 -10.92 -1.70 -1.63
CA PHE A 5 -10.61 -2.68 -0.60
C PHE A 5 -11.74 -2.77 0.44
N PRO A 6 -12.05 -3.98 0.94
CA PRO A 6 -12.95 -4.15 2.08
C PRO A 6 -12.52 -3.29 3.27
N ALA A 7 -13.49 -2.77 4.03
CA ALA A 7 -13.21 -1.90 5.17
C ALA A 7 -12.33 -2.58 6.24
N SER A 8 -12.56 -3.88 6.49
CA SER A 8 -11.74 -4.70 7.38
C SER A 8 -10.28 -4.73 6.93
N LEU A 9 -10.04 -4.97 5.64
CA LEU A 9 -8.70 -4.99 5.08
C LEU A 9 -8.00 -3.64 5.28
N LYS A 10 -8.70 -2.51 5.06
CA LYS A 10 -8.13 -1.18 5.29
C LYS A 10 -7.71 -0.96 6.76
N VAL A 11 -8.44 -1.50 7.72
CA VAL A 11 -8.06 -1.43 9.15
C VAL A 11 -6.87 -2.35 9.45
N ASP A 12 -6.82 -3.51 8.82
CA ASP A 12 -5.82 -4.53 9.10
C ASP A 12 -4.46 -4.19 8.48
N MET A 13 -4.46 -3.58 7.30
CA MET A 13 -3.27 -3.07 6.61
C MET A 13 -2.48 -2.08 7.46
N ARG A 14 -3.15 -1.22 8.22
CA ARG A 14 -2.50 -0.28 9.14
C ARG A 14 -2.10 -0.88 10.49
N ALA A 15 -2.47 -2.13 10.76
CA ALA A 15 -2.28 -2.80 12.05
C ALA A 15 -1.49 -4.09 11.87
N ARG A 16 -2.17 -5.25 11.97
CA ARG A 16 -1.51 -6.57 11.98
C ARG A 16 -0.89 -6.97 10.64
N LEU A 17 -1.26 -6.33 9.54
CA LEU A 17 -0.78 -6.65 8.20
C LEU A 17 0.25 -5.65 7.66
N GLN A 18 0.67 -4.66 8.44
CA GLN A 18 1.57 -3.59 7.96
C GLN A 18 2.87 -4.10 7.33
N ASP A 19 3.37 -5.27 7.76
CA ASP A 19 4.62 -5.88 7.26
C ASP A 19 4.38 -6.98 6.19
N LYS A 20 3.13 -7.15 5.78
CA LYS A 20 2.65 -8.21 4.86
C LYS A 20 2.01 -7.66 3.58
N ILE A 21 2.06 -6.35 3.37
CA ILE A 21 1.44 -5.65 2.24
C ILE A 21 2.52 -4.97 1.43
N ILE A 22 2.50 -5.13 0.11
CA ILE A 22 3.43 -4.49 -0.83
C ILE A 22 2.63 -3.70 -1.84
N PHE A 23 3.12 -2.52 -2.20
CA PHE A 23 2.55 -1.71 -3.27
C PHE A 23 2.77 -2.34 -4.64
N GLY A 24 1.69 -2.41 -5.44
CA GLY A 24 1.72 -2.76 -6.85
C GLY A 24 0.84 -1.79 -7.63
N SER A 25 1.39 -1.18 -8.69
CA SER A 25 0.68 -0.17 -9.47
C SER A 25 -0.19 -0.74 -10.60
N ASP A 26 0.12 -1.94 -11.09
CA ASP A 26 -0.52 -2.53 -12.28
C ASP A 26 -0.41 -1.61 -13.52
N TYR A 27 0.77 -1.02 -13.72
CA TYR A 27 1.08 -0.24 -14.92
C TYR A 27 1.25 -1.15 -16.15
N PRO A 28 0.70 -0.80 -17.34
CA PRO A 28 0.07 0.48 -17.71
C PRO A 28 -1.45 0.57 -17.47
N SER A 29 -2.08 -0.50 -16.99
CA SER A 29 -3.54 -0.60 -16.81
C SER A 29 -4.10 0.45 -15.83
N LEU A 30 -3.35 0.79 -14.78
CA LEU A 30 -3.71 1.83 -13.81
C LEU A 30 -2.71 3.00 -13.83
N PRO A 31 -3.16 4.23 -14.12
CA PRO A 31 -2.28 5.40 -14.10
C PRO A 31 -1.68 5.69 -12.72
N TYR A 32 -0.38 6.01 -12.68
CA TYR A 32 0.35 6.32 -11.45
C TYR A 32 -0.30 7.43 -10.62
N ALA A 33 -0.70 8.54 -11.26
CA ALA A 33 -1.31 9.66 -10.57
C ALA A 33 -2.57 9.25 -9.81
N ARG A 34 -3.39 8.37 -10.40
CA ARG A 34 -4.60 7.86 -9.78
C ARG A 34 -4.28 6.97 -8.57
N ILE A 35 -3.45 5.95 -8.77
CA ILE A 35 -3.18 4.97 -7.71
C ILE A 35 -2.50 5.63 -6.51
N LEU A 36 -1.56 6.55 -6.73
CA LEU A 36 -0.86 7.28 -5.66
C LEU A 36 -1.76 8.23 -4.89
N THR A 37 -2.77 8.83 -5.54
CA THR A 37 -3.77 9.64 -4.85
C THR A 37 -4.69 8.75 -4.01
N GLU A 38 -5.20 7.65 -4.56
CA GLU A 38 -6.06 6.72 -3.81
C GLU A 38 -5.35 6.13 -2.58
N TRP A 39 -4.04 5.90 -2.63
CA TRP A 39 -3.25 5.47 -1.47
C TRP A 39 -3.11 6.56 -0.41
N ARG A 40 -2.89 7.82 -0.82
CA ARG A 40 -2.80 8.96 0.11
C ARG A 40 -4.11 9.23 0.83
N GLU A 41 -5.23 9.04 0.15
CA GLU A 41 -6.58 9.19 0.72
C GLU A 41 -6.91 8.18 1.83
N LEU A 42 -6.16 7.06 1.95
CA LEU A 42 -6.35 6.11 3.05
C LEU A 42 -5.93 6.67 4.41
N GLY A 43 -5.12 7.74 4.45
CA GLY A 43 -4.76 8.44 5.69
C GLY A 43 -3.99 7.57 6.70
N TYR A 44 -3.15 6.65 6.21
CA TYR A 44 -2.30 5.85 7.09
C TYR A 44 -1.13 6.67 7.63
N PRO A 45 -0.57 6.30 8.80
CA PRO A 45 0.66 6.90 9.28
C PRO A 45 1.80 6.72 8.28
N ASP A 46 2.70 7.71 8.19
CA ASP A 46 3.82 7.70 7.24
C ASP A 46 4.69 6.44 7.39
N ALA A 47 4.93 5.97 8.62
CA ALA A 47 5.68 4.75 8.88
C ALA A 47 5.02 3.48 8.30
N VAL A 48 3.69 3.43 8.21
CA VAL A 48 2.97 2.32 7.56
C VAL A 48 3.08 2.45 6.04
N MET A 49 2.97 3.67 5.52
CA MET A 49 3.09 3.94 4.08
C MET A 49 4.50 3.59 3.58
N GLU A 50 5.55 3.97 4.30
CA GLU A 50 6.94 3.61 3.99
C GLU A 50 7.13 2.10 3.86
N LYS A 51 6.56 1.32 4.80
CA LYS A 51 6.61 -0.14 4.73
C LYS A 51 5.93 -0.69 3.49
N ILE A 52 4.74 -0.19 3.17
CA ILE A 52 3.95 -0.66 2.03
C ILE A 52 4.64 -0.33 0.70
N PHE A 53 5.21 0.87 0.57
CA PHE A 53 5.82 1.33 -0.68
C PHE A 53 7.26 0.84 -0.89
N HIS A 54 8.02 0.62 0.19
CA HIS A 54 9.46 0.34 0.10
C HIS A 54 9.89 -0.83 0.99
N ALA A 55 9.84 -0.67 2.32
CA ALA A 55 10.58 -1.56 3.24
C ALA A 55 10.14 -3.03 3.16
N ASN A 56 8.86 -3.31 2.93
CA ASN A 56 8.38 -4.69 2.78
C ASN A 56 8.89 -5.34 1.49
N ALA A 57 8.99 -4.58 0.40
CA ALA A 57 9.51 -5.08 -0.87
C ALA A 57 11.00 -5.36 -0.76
N GLU A 58 11.77 -4.43 -0.19
CA GLU A 58 13.22 -4.57 0.02
C GLU A 58 13.52 -5.81 0.87
N ARG A 59 12.83 -5.98 2.00
CA ARG A 59 12.98 -7.16 2.87
C ARG A 59 12.69 -8.48 2.15
N ILE A 60 11.65 -8.52 1.31
CA ILE A 60 11.23 -9.76 0.63
C ILE A 60 12.13 -10.07 -0.57
N LEU A 61 12.59 -9.04 -1.27
CA LEU A 61 13.42 -9.17 -2.47
C LEU A 61 14.92 -9.21 -2.16
N GLY A 62 15.32 -8.93 -0.91
CA GLY A 62 16.72 -8.92 -0.48
C GLY A 62 17.52 -7.75 -1.07
N LEU A 63 16.90 -6.57 -1.17
CA LEU A 63 17.48 -5.35 -1.71
C LEU A 63 18.09 -4.47 -0.62
#